data_AF-A0A397F2E1-F1
#
_entry.id   AF-A0A397F2E1-F1
#
_cell.length_a   1.000
_cell.length_b   1.000
_cell.length_c   1.000
_cell.angle_alpha   90.00
_cell.angle_beta   90.00
_cell.angle_gamma   90.00
#
_symmetry.space_group_name_H-M   'P 1'
#
loop_
_entity.id
_entity.type
_entity.pdbx_description
1 polymer ?
#
loop_
_entity_poly.entity_id
_entity_poly.type
_entity_poly.pdbx_seq_one_letter_code
_entity_poly.pdbx_strand_id
1 'polypeptide(L)'
;KEAKEAALAKRKDHKMDAVLINEKKDKKAAKFMVNTVPYPFTSREQYELAMRNPLGSDWNTARASNAMTVPEVMARAGKIIQPLRLTNEQRAPKPPPKVASKTARQGKQRKAKF
;
A
#
# COMPACT_ATOMS: atom_id res chain seq x y z
N LYS A 1 26.17 -25.11 26.39
CA LYS A 1 25.05 -24.38 27.04
C LYS A 1 24.79 -23.05 26.35
N GLU A 2 25.83 -22.25 26.12
CA GLU A 2 25.80 -20.95 25.41
C GLU A 2 25.08 -20.97 24.04
N ALA A 3 25.31 -21.97 23.19
CA ALA A 3 24.64 -22.07 21.89
C ALA A 3 23.10 -22.23 21.99
N LYS A 4 22.59 -22.89 23.04
CA LYS A 4 21.15 -23.03 23.30
C LYS A 4 20.54 -21.70 23.75
N GLU A 5 21.29 -20.94 24.54
CA GLU A 5 20.90 -19.62 25.05
C GLU A 5 20.87 -18.57 23.93
N ALA A 6 21.89 -18.57 23.06
CA ALA A 6 21.92 -17.74 21.87
C ALA A 6 20.81 -18.09 20.85
N ALA A 7 20.45 -19.38 20.74
CA ALA A 7 19.33 -19.80 19.91
C ALA A 7 17.98 -19.35 20.52
N LEU A 8 17.85 -19.39 21.85
CA LEU A 8 16.65 -18.91 22.54
C LEU A 8 16.49 -17.39 22.39
N ALA A 9 17.59 -16.62 22.49
CA ALA A 9 17.61 -15.16 22.32
C ALA A 9 17.24 -14.67 20.91
N LYS A 10 17.43 -15.50 19.89
CA LYS A 10 17.05 -15.19 18.50
C LYS A 10 15.57 -15.35 18.21
N ARG A 11 14.83 -16.06 19.07
CA ARG A 11 13.40 -16.28 18.87
C ARG A 11 12.61 -15.02 19.17
N LYS A 12 11.52 -14.81 18.43
CA LYS A 12 10.67 -13.62 18.57
C LYS A 12 9.97 -13.53 19.93
N ASP A 13 9.74 -14.66 20.57
CA ASP A 13 9.04 -14.81 21.84
C ASP A 13 9.97 -14.79 23.07
N HIS A 14 11.28 -14.62 22.91
CA HIS A 14 12.24 -14.66 24.02
C HIS A 14 11.93 -13.71 25.19
N LYS A 15 11.28 -12.58 24.92
CA LYS A 15 10.96 -11.56 25.93
C LYS A 15 9.59 -11.76 26.59
N MET A 16 8.89 -12.87 26.32
CA MET A 16 7.52 -13.13 26.76
C MET A 16 7.47 -14.39 27.65
N ASP A 17 6.89 -14.26 28.84
CA ASP A 17 6.90 -15.35 29.83
C ASP A 17 5.89 -16.47 29.53
N ALA A 18 4.76 -16.14 28.88
CA ALA A 18 3.63 -17.06 28.67
C ALA A 18 3.43 -17.49 27.21
N VAL A 19 4.28 -17.04 26.28
CA VAL A 19 4.06 -17.23 24.85
C VAL A 19 5.16 -18.10 24.26
N LEU A 20 4.76 -19.18 23.57
CA LEU A 20 5.66 -20.05 22.80
C LEU A 20 5.25 -20.05 21.33
N ILE A 21 6.05 -19.42 20.47
CA ILE A 21 5.81 -19.33 19.02
C ILE A 21 6.61 -20.40 18.28
N ASN A 22 5.93 -21.15 17.42
CA ASN A 22 6.56 -22.03 16.44
C ASN A 22 6.95 -21.23 15.18
N GLU A 23 8.25 -21.10 14.91
CA GLU A 23 8.78 -20.32 13.78
C GLU A 23 8.93 -21.12 12.48
N LYS A 24 8.46 -22.37 12.45
CA LYS A 24 8.46 -23.20 11.23
C LYS A 24 7.52 -22.61 10.18
N LYS A 25 8.05 -22.38 8.98
CA LYS A 25 7.25 -21.92 7.82
C LYS A 25 6.30 -23.02 7.35
N ASP A 26 5.06 -22.67 7.09
CA ASP A 26 4.10 -23.59 6.47
C ASP A 26 4.32 -23.67 4.94
N LYS A 27 4.68 -24.86 4.46
CA LYS A 27 4.91 -25.14 3.04
C LYS A 27 3.63 -25.12 2.21
N LYS A 28 2.47 -25.37 2.82
CA LYS A 28 1.17 -25.34 2.12
C LYS A 28 0.73 -23.91 1.87
N ALA A 29 0.81 -23.06 2.90
CA ALA A 29 0.49 -21.63 2.80
C ALA A 29 1.47 -20.85 1.90
N ALA A 30 2.74 -21.26 1.86
CA ALA A 30 3.77 -20.60 1.04
C ALA A 30 3.41 -20.50 -0.45
N LYS A 31 2.57 -21.40 -0.98
CA LYS A 31 2.12 -21.39 -2.38
C LYS A 31 1.22 -20.19 -2.72
N PHE A 32 0.52 -19.64 -1.73
CA PHE A 32 -0.39 -18.51 -1.89
C PHE A 32 0.26 -17.17 -1.55
N MET A 33 1.53 -17.21 -1.13
CA MET A 33 2.31 -15.99 -0.90
C MET A 33 3.00 -15.57 -2.18
N VAL A 34 3.21 -14.26 -2.31
CA VAL A 34 3.95 -13.70 -3.44
C VAL A 34 5.44 -13.94 -3.25
N ASN A 35 6.09 -14.55 -4.24
CA ASN A 35 7.54 -14.85 -4.19
C ASN A 35 8.40 -13.59 -4.28
N THR A 36 8.03 -12.66 -5.17
CA THR A 36 8.78 -11.44 -5.46
C THR A 36 7.82 -10.27 -5.69
N VAL A 37 8.20 -9.07 -5.28
CA VAL A 37 7.36 -7.87 -5.45
C VAL A 37 7.12 -7.61 -6.94
N PRO A 38 5.87 -7.49 -7.40
CA PRO A 38 5.58 -7.24 -8.81
C PRO A 38 5.84 -5.77 -9.19
N TYR A 39 6.28 -5.55 -10.43
CA TYR A 39 6.30 -4.21 -11.04
C TYR A 39 4.87 -3.65 -11.04
N PRO A 40 4.60 -2.38 -10.68
CA PRO A 40 5.50 -1.22 -10.52
C PRO A 40 5.97 -0.93 -9.08
N PHE A 41 5.76 -1.85 -8.13
CA PHE A 41 6.09 -1.61 -6.73
C PHE A 41 7.58 -1.77 -6.44
N THR A 42 8.11 -0.95 -5.53
CA THR A 42 9.53 -0.99 -5.14
C THR A 42 9.77 -1.69 -3.81
N SER A 43 8.76 -1.69 -2.94
CA SER A 43 8.81 -2.31 -1.61
C SER A 43 7.67 -3.29 -1.42
N ARG A 44 7.92 -4.35 -0.64
CA ARG A 44 6.91 -5.33 -0.24
C ARG A 44 5.78 -4.67 0.56
N GLU A 45 6.13 -3.74 1.44
CA GLU A 45 5.16 -3.01 2.27
C GLU A 45 4.20 -2.20 1.39
N GLN A 46 4.70 -1.59 0.32
CA GLN A 46 3.90 -0.83 -0.63
C GLN A 46 2.89 -1.74 -1.35
N TYR A 47 3.33 -2.92 -1.78
CA TYR A 47 2.47 -3.90 -2.44
C TYR A 47 1.38 -4.43 -1.49
N GLU A 48 1.74 -4.82 -0.28
CA GLU A 48 0.78 -5.32 0.71
C GLU A 48 -0.22 -4.24 1.13
N LEU A 49 0.22 -2.98 1.23
CA LEU A 49 -0.67 -1.86 1.52
C LEU A 49 -1.66 -1.61 0.37
N ALA A 50 -1.20 -1.71 -0.88
CA ALA A 50 -2.05 -1.54 -2.05
C ALA A 50 -3.14 -2.64 -2.16
N MET A 51 -2.81 -3.87 -1.78
CA MET A 51 -3.72 -5.02 -1.83
C MET A 51 -4.56 -5.22 -0.56
N ARG A 52 -4.43 -4.33 0.44
CA ARG A 52 -5.05 -4.50 1.76
C ARG A 52 -6.58 -4.53 1.74
N ASN A 53 -7.20 -3.81 0.81
CA ASN A 53 -8.64 -3.63 0.79
C ASN A 53 -9.30 -4.62 -0.19
N PRO A 54 -10.35 -5.36 0.23
CA PRO A 54 -11.07 -6.24 -0.68
C PRO A 54 -11.93 -5.44 -1.66
N LEU A 55 -12.16 -5.97 -2.87
CA LEU A 55 -12.95 -5.32 -3.92
C LEU A 55 -14.42 -5.76 -3.96
N GLY A 56 -14.76 -6.90 -3.34
CA GLY A 56 -16.08 -7.53 -3.44
C GLY A 56 -17.22 -6.71 -2.83
N SER A 57 -18.44 -6.97 -3.29
CA SER A 57 -19.69 -6.37 -2.75
C SER A 57 -20.02 -6.84 -1.33
N ASP A 58 -19.46 -7.97 -0.91
CA ASP A 58 -19.73 -8.52 0.43
C ASP A 58 -19.02 -7.71 1.53
N TRP A 59 -17.93 -7.02 1.18
CA TRP A 59 -17.13 -6.22 2.11
C TRP A 59 -17.29 -4.71 1.92
N ASN A 60 -17.91 -4.28 0.82
CA ASN A 60 -18.06 -2.87 0.47
C ASN A 60 -19.50 -2.53 0.09
N THR A 61 -19.88 -1.27 0.23
CA THR A 61 -21.18 -0.80 -0.31
C THR A 61 -21.21 -0.94 -1.84
N ALA A 62 -22.40 -1.16 -2.42
CA ALA A 62 -22.58 -1.30 -3.86
C ALA A 62 -21.99 -0.13 -4.68
N ARG A 63 -22.08 1.10 -4.15
CA ARG A 63 -21.47 2.28 -4.79
C ARG A 63 -19.94 2.20 -4.80
N ALA A 64 -19.34 1.76 -3.71
CA ALA A 64 -17.88 1.67 -3.58
C ALA A 64 -17.32 0.52 -4.42
N SER A 65 -17.96 -0.66 -4.41
CA SER A 65 -17.53 -1.79 -5.26
C SER A 65 -17.64 -1.44 -6.74
N ASN A 66 -18.74 -0.80 -7.16
CA ASN A 66 -18.87 -0.31 -8.53
C ASN A 66 -17.76 0.68 -8.89
N ALA A 67 -17.48 1.67 -8.04
CA ALA A 67 -16.43 2.65 -8.29
C ALA A 67 -15.02 2.05 -8.39
N MET A 68 -14.71 1.02 -7.59
CA MET A 68 -13.40 0.37 -7.57
C MET A 68 -13.19 -0.62 -8.73
N THR A 69 -14.27 -1.12 -9.34
CA THR A 69 -14.22 -2.12 -10.42
C THR A 69 -14.39 -1.51 -11.82
N VAL A 70 -14.67 -0.21 -11.91
CA VAL A 70 -14.73 0.47 -13.22
C VAL A 70 -13.34 0.43 -13.89
N PRO A 71 -13.25 -0.01 -15.15
CA PRO A 71 -11.97 0.00 -15.88
C PRO A 71 -11.53 1.44 -16.20
N GLU A 72 -10.22 1.66 -16.29
CA GLU A 72 -9.64 2.97 -16.60
C GLU A 72 -10.11 3.50 -17.96
N VAL A 73 -10.25 2.61 -18.95
CA VAL A 73 -10.71 2.96 -20.30
C VAL A 73 -12.08 2.34 -20.55
N MET A 74 -13.09 3.19 -20.70
CA MET A 74 -14.44 2.80 -21.09
C MET A 74 -14.75 3.27 -22.51
N ALA A 75 -15.00 2.33 -23.42
CA ALA A 75 -15.51 2.60 -24.77
C ALA A 75 -17.01 2.30 -24.84
N ARG A 76 -17.78 3.16 -25.51
CA ARG A 76 -19.20 2.89 -25.77
C ARG A 76 -19.34 2.02 -27.01
N ALA A 77 -20.13 0.97 -26.92
CA ALA A 77 -20.47 0.14 -28.07
C ALA A 77 -21.20 0.97 -29.14
N GLY A 78 -20.92 0.68 -30.41
CA GLY A 78 -21.61 1.28 -31.56
C GLY A 78 -21.18 2.70 -31.93
N LYS A 79 -20.15 3.27 -31.30
CA LYS A 79 -19.62 4.61 -31.65
C LYS A 79 -18.17 4.55 -32.12
N ILE A 80 -17.89 5.16 -33.27
CA ILE A 80 -16.52 5.32 -33.79
C ILE A 80 -15.75 6.27 -32.84
N ILE A 81 -14.57 5.84 -32.40
CA ILE A 81 -13.67 6.65 -31.58
C ILE A 81 -12.91 7.59 -32.52
N GLN A 82 -13.25 8.88 -32.46
CA GLN A 82 -12.52 9.91 -33.21
C GLN A 82 -11.17 10.20 -32.53
N PRO A 83 -10.12 10.50 -33.31
CA PRO A 83 -8.82 10.85 -32.75
C PRO A 83 -8.90 12.12 -31.90
N LEU A 84 -8.08 12.17 -30.86
CA LEU A 84 -7.95 13.34 -30.01
C LEU A 84 -7.44 14.54 -30.84
N ARG A 85 -8.20 15.64 -30.83
CA ARG A 85 -7.74 16.93 -31.34
C ARG A 85 -7.28 17.77 -30.16
N LEU A 86 -6.00 18.10 -30.11
CA LEU A 86 -5.43 18.98 -29.09
C LEU A 86 -5.94 20.41 -29.31
N THR A 87 -6.53 21.03 -28.29
CA THR A 87 -6.79 22.47 -28.31
C THR A 87 -5.49 23.23 -28.06
N ASN A 88 -5.39 24.49 -28.50
CA ASN A 88 -4.16 25.29 -28.39
C ASN A 88 -3.61 25.38 -26.95
N GLU A 89 -4.48 25.28 -25.94
CA GLU A 89 -4.13 25.31 -24.51
C GLU A 89 -3.48 24.01 -23.99
N GLN A 90 -3.79 22.87 -24.61
CA GLN A 90 -3.21 21.57 -24.25
C GLN A 90 -1.84 21.33 -24.87
N ARG A 91 -1.46 22.19 -25.83
CA ARG A 91 -0.15 22.19 -26.50
C ARG A 91 0.94 22.85 -25.65
N ALA A 92 0.55 23.67 -24.66
CA ALA A 92 1.48 24.27 -23.72
C ALA A 92 1.94 23.23 -22.69
N PRO A 93 3.24 23.15 -22.37
CA PRO A 93 3.72 22.25 -21.32
C PRO A 93 3.07 22.64 -19.99
N LYS A 94 2.29 21.73 -19.39
CA LYS A 94 1.71 21.96 -18.07
C LYS A 94 2.84 22.23 -17.08
N PRO A 95 2.78 23.32 -16.29
CA PRO A 95 3.79 23.57 -15.27
C PRO A 95 3.82 22.38 -14.30
N PRO A 96 5.01 21.97 -13.82
CA PRO A 96 5.14 20.82 -12.94
C PRO A 96 4.23 20.99 -11.71
N PRO A 97 3.61 19.90 -11.23
CA PRO A 97 2.76 19.97 -10.04
C PRO A 97 3.59 20.50 -8.89
N LYS A 98 3.15 21.62 -8.29
CA LYS A 98 3.78 22.19 -7.09
C LYS A 98 3.70 21.17 -5.97
N VAL A 99 4.79 20.44 -5.74
CA VAL A 99 4.93 19.53 -4.60
C VAL A 99 4.90 20.38 -3.34
N ALA A 100 3.76 20.40 -2.64
CA ALA A 100 3.65 21.08 -1.36
C ALA A 100 4.46 20.30 -0.31
N SER A 101 5.71 20.69 -0.09
CA SER A 101 6.52 20.22 1.02
C SER A 101 5.91 20.71 2.33
N LYS A 102 5.06 19.89 2.95
CA LYS A 102 4.65 20.08 4.34
C LYS A 102 5.81 19.64 5.25
N THR A 103 6.77 20.52 5.48
CA THR A 103 7.80 20.33 6.50
C THR A 103 7.48 21.16 7.74
N ALA A 104 7.21 20.45 8.84
CA ALA A 104 7.35 20.81 10.25
C ALA A 104 6.75 22.14 10.77
N ARG A 105 5.55 22.03 11.38
CA ARG A 105 5.23 22.83 12.58
C ARG A 105 6.05 22.26 13.75
N GLN A 106 7.21 22.84 14.05
CA GLN A 106 7.90 22.64 15.32
C GLN A 106 7.66 23.83 16.25
N GLY A 107 7.28 23.48 17.48
CA GLY A 107 6.65 24.36 18.46
C GLY A 107 7.53 25.47 19.02
N LYS A 108 6.88 26.59 19.34
CA LYS A 108 7.37 27.54 20.32
C LYS A 108 6.61 27.31 21.62
N GLN A 109 7.30 26.72 22.59
CA GLN A 109 6.84 26.65 23.97
C GLN A 109 6.54 28.07 24.47
N ARG A 110 5.29 28.34 24.87
CA ARG A 110 4.97 29.51 25.67
C ARG A 110 4.97 29.07 27.12
N LYS A 111 6.05 29.41 27.84
CA LYS A 111 6.04 29.44 29.30
C LYS A 111 4.99 30.48 29.73
N ALA A 112 4.02 30.07 30.52
CA ALA A 112 3.23 30.98 31.34
C ALA A 112 3.12 30.37 32.73
N LYS A 113 3.64 31.11 33.71
CA LYS A 113 3.43 30.90 35.14
C LYS A 113 2.08 31.53 35.48
N PHE A 114 1.14 30.73 35.97
CA PHE A 114 0.31 30.93 37.17
C PHE A 114 -0.70 29.78 37.24
#